data_AF-A0A660VEI6-F1
#
_entry.id   AF-A0A660VEI6-F1
#
_cell.length_a   1.000
_cell.length_b   1.000
_cell.length_c   1.000
_cell.angle_alpha   90.00
_cell.angle_beta   90.00
_cell.angle_gamma   90.00
#
_symmetry.space_group_name_H-M   'P 1'
#
loop_
_entity.id
_entity.type
_entity.pdbx_description
1 polymer ?
#
loop_
_entity_poly.entity_id
_entity_poly.type
_entity_poly.pdbx_seq_one_letter_code
_entity_poly.pdbx_strand_id
1 'polypeptide(L)'
;MRLRDTPGLPDATLQPPTVAEAGDPFSDLRVVHLLARIPRGQPVHVRDIVDQLDADYLDWSFSREVVVATVVQLQANWLTDYRNSDGIELRDGRSGPELVIEDSSRVDPWIVRQAHRLWASCGERLQAFAIEEGGAA
;
A
#
# COMPACT_ATOMS: atom_id res chain seq x y z
N MET A 1 -5.86 -13.17 8.15
CA MET A 1 -5.23 -13.57 6.87
C MET A 1 -3.82 -14.11 7.15
N ARG A 2 -3.28 -15.08 6.39
CA ARG A 2 -1.88 -15.54 6.55
C ARG A 2 -0.96 -14.79 5.58
N LEU A 3 0.02 -14.08 6.11
CA LEU A 3 0.99 -13.32 5.31
C LEU A 3 2.11 -14.22 4.76
N ARG A 4 2.56 -13.90 3.54
CA ARG A 4 3.74 -14.43 2.86
C ARG A 4 4.97 -13.64 3.29
N ASP A 5 6.14 -14.27 3.22
CA ASP A 5 7.40 -13.54 3.26
C ASP A 5 7.67 -12.90 1.89
N THR A 6 8.22 -11.69 1.87
CA THR A 6 8.50 -10.95 0.63
C THR A 6 9.80 -10.16 0.82
N PRO A 7 10.94 -10.70 0.35
CA PRO A 7 12.23 -10.06 0.57
C PRO A 7 12.37 -8.76 -0.21
N GLY A 8 13.15 -7.83 0.34
CA GLY A 8 13.48 -6.56 -0.30
C GLY A 8 12.48 -5.42 -0.05
N LEU A 9 11.48 -5.61 0.81
CA LEU A 9 10.61 -4.51 1.21
C LEU A 9 11.39 -3.46 2.03
N PRO A 10 11.21 -2.15 1.74
CA PRO A 10 11.78 -1.09 2.56
C PRO A 10 11.08 -0.97 3.92
N ASP A 11 11.71 -0.27 4.86
CA ASP A 11 11.11 0.04 6.16
C ASP A 11 9.84 0.89 5.99
N ALA A 12 8.70 0.36 6.44
CA ALA A 12 7.41 1.03 6.40
C ALA A 12 7.11 1.87 7.66
N THR A 13 8.01 1.89 8.65
CA THR A 13 7.80 2.57 9.95
C THR A 13 8.27 4.02 10.00
N LEU A 14 8.60 4.63 8.86
CA LEU A 14 8.82 6.07 8.75
C LEU A 14 7.62 6.86 9.30
N GLN A 15 7.84 7.83 10.19
CA GLN A 15 6.82 8.73 10.74
C GLN A 15 6.88 10.08 10.00
N PRO A 16 5.79 10.83 9.64
CA PRO A 16 4.40 10.97 10.18
C PRO A 16 3.31 10.65 9.10
N PRO A 17 1.99 11.03 9.12
CA PRO A 17 1.01 11.37 10.21
C PRO A 17 0.36 10.12 10.89
N THR A 18 -0.54 10.25 11.88
CA THR A 18 -1.17 9.10 12.60
C THR A 18 -2.59 8.75 12.13
N VAL A 19 -3.19 9.57 11.27
CA VAL A 19 -4.45 9.27 10.60
C VAL A 19 -4.13 8.99 9.15
N ALA A 20 -4.53 7.83 8.63
CA ALA A 20 -4.21 7.47 7.27
C ALA A 20 -5.06 8.29 6.29
N GLU A 21 -4.42 8.84 5.26
CA GLU A 21 -5.07 9.65 4.23
C GLU A 21 -4.80 9.09 2.85
N ALA A 22 -5.79 9.19 1.96
CA ALA A 22 -5.64 8.72 0.58
C ALA A 22 -4.65 9.63 -0.17
N GLY A 23 -3.64 9.02 -0.82
CA GLY A 23 -2.60 9.75 -1.54
C GLY A 23 -1.49 10.31 -0.66
N ASP A 24 -1.54 10.10 0.65
CA ASP A 24 -0.42 10.35 1.54
C ASP A 24 0.61 9.19 1.42
N PRO A 25 1.89 9.49 1.11
CA PRO A 25 2.89 8.44 0.83
C PRO A 25 3.15 7.53 2.04
N PHE A 26 2.99 8.01 3.27
CA PHE A 26 3.22 7.19 4.47
C PHE A 26 2.07 6.19 4.70
N SER A 27 0.85 6.61 4.42
CA SER A 27 -0.35 5.76 4.40
C SER A 27 -0.23 4.70 3.31
N ASP A 28 0.06 5.13 2.07
CA ASP A 28 0.19 4.25 0.91
C ASP A 28 1.32 3.24 1.08
N LEU A 29 2.46 3.63 1.67
CA LEU A 29 3.59 2.73 1.91
C LEU A 29 3.19 1.56 2.81
N ARG A 30 2.46 1.82 3.90
CA ARG A 30 2.00 0.78 4.83
C ARG A 30 1.01 -0.17 4.18
N VAL A 31 0.08 0.38 3.39
CA VAL A 31 -0.85 -0.43 2.60
C VAL A 31 -0.08 -1.33 1.63
N VAL A 32 0.79 -0.76 0.78
CA VAL A 32 1.58 -1.52 -0.21
C VAL A 32 2.47 -2.57 0.47
N HIS A 33 3.05 -2.25 1.62
CA HIS A 33 3.86 -3.20 2.41
C HIS A 33 3.04 -4.40 2.89
N LEU A 34 1.78 -4.21 3.30
CA LEU A 34 0.87 -5.31 3.59
C LEU A 34 0.48 -6.07 2.31
N LEU A 35 0.10 -5.37 1.24
CA LEU A 35 -0.32 -5.97 -0.04
C LEU A 35 0.79 -6.80 -0.70
N ALA A 36 2.06 -6.45 -0.49
CA ALA A 36 3.18 -7.27 -0.91
C ALA A 36 3.15 -8.67 -0.29
N ARG A 37 2.65 -8.78 0.95
CA ARG A 37 2.68 -9.99 1.76
C ARG A 37 1.34 -10.72 1.80
N ILE A 38 0.25 -10.19 1.27
CA ILE A 38 -1.01 -10.95 1.24
C ILE A 38 -0.92 -12.19 0.32
N PRO A 39 -1.78 -13.21 0.50
CA PRO A 39 -1.86 -14.34 -0.43
C PRO A 39 -2.10 -13.91 -1.88
N ARG A 40 -1.59 -14.71 -2.83
CA ARG A 40 -1.79 -14.53 -4.28
C ARG A 40 -2.85 -15.48 -4.81
N GLY A 41 -3.42 -15.15 -5.97
CA GLY A 41 -4.35 -16.00 -6.71
C GLY A 41 -5.71 -16.23 -6.05
N GLN A 42 -5.96 -15.61 -4.89
CA GLN A 42 -7.19 -15.76 -4.13
C GLN A 42 -7.76 -14.41 -3.70
N PRO A 43 -9.11 -14.27 -3.61
CA PRO A 43 -9.72 -13.06 -3.10
C PRO A 43 -9.40 -12.83 -1.62
N VAL A 44 -9.09 -11.58 -1.28
CA VAL A 44 -8.94 -11.08 0.08
C VAL A 44 -9.90 -9.91 0.27
N HIS A 45 -10.78 -9.95 1.27
CA HIS A 45 -11.69 -8.84 1.54
C HIS A 45 -10.90 -7.59 1.96
N VAL A 46 -11.27 -6.43 1.42
CA VAL A 46 -10.64 -5.15 1.82
C VAL A 46 -10.81 -4.87 3.30
N ARG A 47 -11.93 -5.31 3.91
CA ARG A 47 -12.12 -5.22 5.37
C ARG A 47 -11.00 -5.93 6.13
N ASP A 48 -10.66 -7.15 5.75
CA ASP A 48 -9.64 -7.93 6.44
C ASP A 48 -8.23 -7.33 6.23
N ILE A 49 -8.02 -6.55 5.15
CA ILE A 49 -6.80 -5.77 4.92
C ILE A 49 -6.75 -4.59 5.89
N VAL A 50 -7.86 -3.85 6.06
CA VAL A 50 -7.96 -2.75 7.04
C VAL A 50 -7.73 -3.28 8.45
N ASP A 51 -8.43 -4.35 8.84
CA ASP A 51 -8.30 -4.96 10.18
C ASP A 51 -6.84 -5.37 10.47
N GLN A 52 -6.12 -5.87 9.45
CA GLN A 52 -4.71 -6.22 9.59
C GLN A 52 -3.80 -4.99 9.66
N LEU A 53 -4.08 -3.91 8.93
CA LEU A 53 -3.32 -2.66 9.02
C LEU A 53 -3.45 -2.02 10.39
N ASP A 54 -4.67 -1.92 10.92
CA ASP A 54 -4.92 -1.36 12.25
C ASP A 54 -4.30 -2.23 13.37
N ALA A 55 -4.19 -3.55 13.14
CA ALA A 55 -3.50 -4.45 14.06
C ALA A 55 -1.98 -4.34 14.00
N ASP A 56 -1.41 -4.12 12.81
CA ASP A 56 0.04 -3.98 12.59
C ASP A 56 0.57 -2.60 13.02
N TYR A 57 -0.27 -1.55 12.96
CA TYR A 57 0.09 -0.16 13.24
C TYR A 57 -0.90 0.46 14.24
N LEU A 58 -0.71 0.16 15.53
CA LEU A 58 -1.64 0.56 16.60
C LEU A 58 -1.77 2.08 16.81
N ASP A 59 -0.81 2.85 16.33
CA ASP A 59 -0.78 4.31 16.33
C ASP A 59 -1.47 4.92 15.09
N TRP A 60 -1.97 4.08 14.18
CA TRP A 60 -2.63 4.49 12.95
C TRP A 60 -4.11 4.08 12.94
N SER A 61 -4.90 4.83 12.17
CA SER A 61 -6.26 4.44 11.81
C SER A 61 -6.39 4.41 10.29
N PHE A 62 -6.69 3.23 9.75
CA PHE A 62 -6.94 3.03 8.33
C PHE A 62 -8.43 2.95 8.04
N SER A 63 -8.83 3.48 6.88
CA SER A 63 -10.18 3.34 6.35
C SER A 63 -10.18 2.48 5.09
N ARG A 64 -11.35 1.95 4.74
CA ARG A 64 -11.55 1.26 3.46
C ARG A 64 -11.19 2.15 2.28
N GLU A 65 -11.48 3.44 2.37
CA GLU A 65 -11.25 4.41 1.29
C GLU A 65 -9.76 4.58 1.00
N VAL A 66 -8.93 4.66 2.04
CA VAL A 66 -7.46 4.70 1.91
C VAL A 66 -6.97 3.45 1.18
N VAL A 67 -7.36 2.26 1.64
CA VAL A 67 -6.91 1.00 1.01
C VAL A 67 -7.36 0.90 -0.45
N VAL A 68 -8.62 1.26 -0.75
CA VAL A 68 -9.15 1.25 -2.11
C VAL A 68 -8.40 2.24 -3.01
N ALA A 69 -8.14 3.46 -2.53
CA ALA A 69 -7.40 4.47 -3.28
C ALA A 69 -5.98 3.97 -3.62
N THR A 70 -5.25 3.41 -2.65
CA THR A 70 -3.91 2.84 -2.89
C THR A 70 -3.97 1.69 -3.90
N VAL A 71 -4.97 0.81 -3.81
CA VAL A 71 -5.16 -0.30 -4.77
C VAL A 71 -5.41 0.23 -6.17
N VAL A 72 -6.30 1.21 -6.33
CA VAL A 72 -6.57 1.85 -7.64
C VAL A 72 -5.29 2.46 -8.22
N GLN A 73 -4.47 3.11 -7.39
CA GLN A 73 -3.18 3.63 -7.84
C GLN A 73 -2.23 2.51 -8.29
N LEU A 74 -2.18 1.38 -7.58
CA LEU A 74 -1.42 0.21 -8.00
C LEU A 74 -1.92 -0.37 -9.33
N GLN A 75 -3.24 -0.42 -9.55
CA GLN A 75 -3.80 -0.86 -10.83
C GLN A 75 -3.34 0.05 -11.98
N ALA A 76 -3.36 1.37 -11.77
CA ALA A 76 -2.89 2.35 -12.76
C ALA A 76 -1.40 2.19 -13.06
N ASN A 77 -0.56 2.00 -12.02
CA ASN A 77 0.87 1.76 -12.18
C ASN A 77 1.13 0.44 -12.95
N TRP A 78 0.37 -0.60 -12.63
CA TRP A 78 0.49 -1.90 -13.29
C TRP A 78 0.11 -1.82 -14.77
N LEU A 79 -1.00 -1.16 -15.09
CA LEU A 79 -1.44 -0.92 -16.46
C LEU A 79 -0.37 -0.16 -17.26
N THR A 80 0.29 0.81 -16.63
CA THR A 80 1.38 1.57 -17.25
C THR A 80 2.58 0.67 -17.56
N ASP A 81 2.97 -0.18 -16.61
CA ASP A 81 4.18 -1.02 -16.73
C ASP A 81 3.98 -2.26 -17.63
N TYR A 82 2.79 -2.86 -17.63
CA TYR A 82 2.52 -4.15 -18.30
C TYR A 82 1.37 -4.13 -19.32
N ARG A 83 0.66 -3.00 -19.48
CA ARG A 83 -0.42 -2.82 -20.48
C ARG A 83 -1.60 -3.81 -20.34
N ASN A 84 -1.86 -4.31 -19.14
CA ASN A 84 -3.03 -5.11 -18.77
C ASN A 84 -3.45 -4.75 -17.33
N SER A 85 -4.58 -5.26 -16.84
CA SER A 85 -5.05 -5.05 -15.46
C SER A 85 -4.95 -6.30 -14.58
N ASP A 86 -4.49 -7.43 -15.13
CA ASP A 86 -4.64 -8.76 -14.52
C ASP A 86 -3.78 -8.96 -13.27
N GLY A 87 -2.79 -8.09 -13.05
CA GLY A 87 -1.87 -8.20 -11.91
C GLY A 87 -2.50 -7.85 -10.56
N ILE A 88 -3.35 -6.82 -10.55
CA ILE A 88 -3.97 -6.26 -9.34
C ILE A 88 -5.44 -5.99 -9.68
N GLU A 89 -6.35 -6.72 -9.04
CA GLU A 89 -7.77 -6.62 -9.36
C GLU A 89 -8.59 -6.32 -8.11
N LEU A 90 -9.24 -5.16 -8.11
CA LEU A 90 -10.31 -4.84 -7.18
C LEU A 90 -11.65 -5.27 -7.79
N ARG A 91 -12.41 -6.08 -7.06
CA ARG A 91 -13.69 -6.66 -7.51
C ARG A 91 -14.77 -6.39 -6.47
N ASP A 92 -16.02 -6.27 -6.92
CA ASP A 92 -17.18 -6.23 -6.03
C ASP A 92 -17.55 -7.65 -5.59
N GLY A 93 -17.23 -7.98 -4.33
CA GLY A 93 -17.60 -9.24 -3.69
C GLY A 93 -18.98 -9.16 -3.02
N ARG A 94 -19.54 -10.33 -2.67
CA ARG A 94 -20.87 -10.43 -2.01
C ARG A 94 -20.94 -9.71 -0.66
N SER A 95 -19.80 -9.55 0.01
CA SER A 95 -19.69 -8.92 1.33
C SER A 95 -18.90 -7.61 1.31
N GLY A 96 -18.73 -7.01 0.13
CA GLY A 96 -17.93 -5.81 -0.10
C GLY A 96 -16.73 -6.06 -1.01
N PRO A 97 -15.89 -5.03 -1.23
CA PRO A 97 -14.79 -5.12 -2.17
C PRO A 97 -13.75 -6.15 -1.77
N GLU A 98 -13.24 -6.86 -2.76
CA GLU A 98 -12.22 -7.90 -2.66
C GLU A 98 -11.03 -7.57 -3.57
N LEU A 99 -9.83 -7.80 -3.07
CA LEU A 99 -8.59 -7.68 -3.82
C LEU A 99 -8.10 -9.07 -4.23
N VAL A 100 -7.80 -9.25 -5.51
CA VAL A 100 -7.06 -10.39 -6.04
C VAL A 100 -5.74 -9.88 -6.58
N ILE A 101 -4.64 -10.45 -6.12
CA ILE A 101 -3.32 -10.21 -6.70
C ILE A 101 -2.88 -11.46 -7.44
N GLU A 102 -2.45 -11.30 -8.68
CA GLU A 102 -2.04 -12.39 -9.55
C GLU A 102 -0.97 -13.28 -8.90
N ASP A 103 -1.11 -14.60 -9.08
CA ASP A 103 -0.09 -15.56 -8.68
C ASP A 103 0.94 -15.73 -9.80
N SER A 104 1.83 -14.74 -9.92
CA SER A 104 2.88 -14.75 -10.94
C SER A 104 4.20 -14.20 -10.38
N SER A 105 5.31 -14.67 -10.93
CA SER A 105 6.65 -14.27 -10.53
C SER A 105 6.99 -12.80 -10.84
N ARG A 106 6.17 -12.12 -11.66
CA ARG A 106 6.34 -10.69 -11.98
C ARG A 106 5.82 -9.77 -10.88
N VAL A 107 4.90 -10.22 -10.04
CA VAL A 107 4.24 -9.36 -9.02
C VAL A 107 5.23 -8.95 -7.93
N ASP A 108 5.93 -9.90 -7.33
CA ASP A 108 6.80 -9.62 -6.17
C ASP A 108 7.91 -8.60 -6.47
N PRO A 109 8.73 -8.74 -7.54
CA PRO A 109 9.71 -7.71 -7.87
C PRO A 109 9.06 -6.38 -8.27
N TRP A 110 7.83 -6.39 -8.81
CA TRP A 110 7.12 -5.18 -9.19
C TRP A 110 6.57 -4.41 -8.00
N ILE A 111 5.93 -5.09 -7.03
CA ILE A 111 5.33 -4.46 -5.86
C ILE A 111 6.40 -3.95 -4.88
N VAL A 112 7.54 -4.65 -4.79
CA VAL A 112 8.72 -4.16 -4.04
C VAL A 112 9.23 -2.84 -4.63
N ARG A 113 9.26 -2.70 -5.96
CA ARG A 113 9.60 -1.41 -6.59
C ARG A 113 8.58 -0.32 -6.28
N GLN A 114 7.29 -0.64 -6.18
CA GLN A 114 6.27 0.34 -5.75
C GLN A 114 6.54 0.82 -4.32
N ALA A 115 6.84 -0.11 -3.40
CA ALA A 115 7.16 0.22 -2.03
C ALA A 115 8.40 1.13 -1.95
N HIS A 116 9.46 0.85 -2.71
CA HIS A 116 10.63 1.73 -2.76
C HIS A 116 10.33 3.13 -3.31
N ARG A 117 9.46 3.25 -4.32
CA ARG A 117 9.02 4.56 -4.82
C ARG A 117 8.30 5.36 -3.75
N LEU A 118 7.36 4.73 -3.03
CA LEU A 118 6.64 5.36 -1.93
C LEU A 118 7.59 5.73 -0.78
N TRP A 119 8.52 4.85 -0.43
CA TRP A 119 9.55 5.12 0.58
C TRP A 119 10.39 6.36 0.25
N ALA A 120 10.78 6.53 -1.02
CA ALA A 120 11.47 7.74 -1.47
C ALA A 120 10.57 8.99 -1.32
N SER A 121 9.29 8.89 -1.70
CA SER A 121 8.32 9.98 -1.52
C SER A 121 8.08 10.34 -0.05
N CYS A 122 8.10 9.37 0.87
CA CYS A 122 8.08 9.64 2.32
C CYS A 122 9.29 10.49 2.74
N GLY A 123 10.49 10.16 2.23
CA GLY A 123 11.71 10.92 2.48
C GLY A 123 11.64 12.36 1.96
N GLU A 124 11.14 12.54 0.74
CA GLU A 124 10.89 13.87 0.15
C GLU A 124 9.91 14.69 0.99
N ARG A 125 8.82 14.06 1.46
CA ARG A 125 7.81 14.72 2.30
C ARG A 125 8.36 15.12 3.66
N LEU A 126 9.13 14.24 4.30
CA LEU A 126 9.85 14.55 5.54
C LEU A 126 10.81 15.73 5.39
N GLN A 127 11.58 15.76 4.31
CA GLN A 127 12.49 16.86 4.02
C GLN A 127 11.73 18.18 3.81
N ALA A 128 10.62 18.15 3.09
CA ALA A 128 9.78 19.33 2.88
C ALA A 128 9.26 19.90 4.22
N PHE A 129 8.76 19.05 5.11
CA PHE A 129 8.33 19.48 6.45
C PHE A 129 9.47 20.14 7.26
N ALA A 130 10.66 19.56 7.25
CA ALA A 130 11.81 20.10 7.97
C ALA A 130 12.22 21.50 7.46
N ILE A 131 12.08 21.75 6.15
CA ILE A 131 12.35 23.06 5.54
C ILE A 131 11.28 24.07 5.93
N GLU A 132 10.00 23.70 5.88
CA GLU A 132 8.86 24.56 6.23
C GLU A 132 8.90 25.00 7.70
N GLU A 133 9.20 24.08 8.63
CA GLU A 133 9.35 24.43 10.06
C GLU A 133 10.61 25.28 10.35
N GLY A 134 11.72 24.99 9.68
CA GLY A 134 12.97 25.75 9.84
C GLY A 134 12.94 27.17 9.24
N GLY A 135 12.06 27.42 8.26
CA GLY A 135 11.86 28.73 7.63
C GLY A 135 10.85 29.64 8.35
N ALA A 136 10.09 29.10 9.31
CA ALA A 136 9.14 29.84 10.14
C ALA A 136 9.77 30.42 11.43
N ALA A 137 11.10 30.30 11.60
CA ALA A 137 11.87 30.74 12.76
C ALA A 137 12.68 32.03 12.51
#